data_AF-A0AAW7AVR4-F1
#
_entry.id   AF-A0AAW7AVR4-F1
#
_cell.length_a   1.000
_cell.length_b   1.000
_cell.length_c   1.000
_cell.angle_alpha   90.00
_cell.angle_beta   90.00
_cell.angle_gamma   90.00
#
_symmetry.space_group_name_H-M   'P 1'
#
loop_
_entity.id
_entity.type
_entity.pdbx_description
1 polymer ?
#
loop_
_entity_poly.entity_id
_entity_poly.type
_entity_poly.pdbx_seq_one_letter_code
_entity_poly.pdbx_strand_id
1 'polypeptide(L)'
;MRTSDGDTSNEKPPHVADDKATGPSVENRADAAGSIILFFIFGFAAFMVLGWVVFPSLLYSQKEQPFNFNHALHMEEVDNGCQSCHFFREDGSFSGIPKLAQCTSCHDEMVGQSAEEAEFVASYVWKNREVPWFSYARQPDCVFFSHAAHVLAARMDCVTCHGDIGTSESARPYEYNRITGYSRDIWGKNIAGIKQNTWDRMKMSDCAECHKNSGAGHISSVQTGRDACFVCHK
;
A
#
# COMPACT_ATOMS: atom_id res chain seq x y z
N MET A 1 -17.73 -94.90 -59.74
CA MET A 1 -17.67 -94.12 -61.00
C MET A 1 -18.85 -93.15 -60.98
N ARG A 2 -18.56 -91.84 -61.14
CA ARG A 2 -19.47 -90.66 -61.29
C ARG A 2 -20.17 -90.14 -60.00
N THR A 3 -19.67 -89.05 -59.39
CA THR A 3 -19.92 -87.58 -59.59
C THR A 3 -21.09 -87.10 -58.71
N SER A 4 -20.86 -86.26 -57.68
CA SER A 4 -20.64 -84.79 -57.65
C SER A 4 -21.93 -84.03 -57.39
N ASP A 5 -21.78 -82.89 -56.71
CA ASP A 5 -22.72 -81.78 -56.46
C ASP A 5 -23.52 -81.97 -55.16
N GLY A 6 -23.37 -81.18 -54.08
CA GLY A 6 -22.90 -79.81 -53.95
C GLY A 6 -24.09 -78.87 -53.92
N ASP A 7 -24.69 -78.65 -52.74
CA ASP A 7 -25.47 -77.44 -52.49
C ASP A 7 -25.44 -77.06 -50.99
N THR A 8 -25.23 -75.78 -50.76
CA THR A 8 -25.00 -75.10 -49.49
C THR A 8 -26.09 -74.04 -49.33
N SER A 9 -26.88 -74.09 -48.25
CA SER A 9 -27.57 -72.90 -47.73
C SER A 9 -27.91 -73.14 -46.24
N ASN A 10 -27.11 -72.64 -45.31
CA ASN A 10 -27.15 -71.29 -44.72
C ASN A 10 -28.25 -71.14 -43.65
N GLU A 11 -28.00 -71.72 -42.47
CA GLU A 11 -28.72 -71.36 -41.24
C GLU A 11 -28.31 -69.97 -40.78
N LYS A 12 -29.27 -69.05 -40.71
CA LYS A 12 -29.09 -67.70 -40.15
C LYS A 12 -29.12 -67.79 -38.62
N PRO A 13 -28.08 -67.36 -37.87
CA PRO A 13 -28.14 -67.32 -36.41
C PRO A 13 -29.02 -66.16 -35.93
N PRO A 14 -29.56 -66.23 -34.69
CA PRO A 14 -30.48 -65.22 -34.17
C PRO A 14 -29.77 -63.87 -33.97
N HIS A 15 -30.50 -62.80 -34.28
CA HIS A 15 -30.07 -61.42 -34.07
C HIS A 15 -29.76 -61.17 -32.59
N VAL A 16 -28.48 -60.96 -32.27
CA VAL A 16 -28.07 -60.28 -31.03
C VAL A 16 -28.40 -58.80 -31.23
N ALA A 17 -29.24 -58.24 -30.36
CA ALA A 17 -29.46 -56.81 -30.30
C ALA A 17 -28.19 -56.16 -29.70
N ASP A 18 -27.46 -55.42 -30.52
CA ASP A 18 -26.39 -54.56 -30.04
C ASP A 18 -27.01 -53.37 -29.29
N ASP A 19 -27.05 -53.44 -27.96
CA ASP A 19 -27.28 -52.28 -27.11
C ASP A 19 -26.12 -51.29 -27.30
N LYS A 20 -26.25 -50.39 -28.28
CA LYS A 20 -25.41 -49.21 -28.39
C LYS A 20 -25.66 -48.32 -27.17
N ALA A 21 -24.84 -48.48 -26.15
CA ALA A 21 -24.61 -47.44 -25.15
C ALA A 21 -24.07 -46.20 -25.89
N THR A 22 -24.96 -45.28 -26.23
CA THR A 22 -24.64 -44.00 -26.84
C THR A 22 -23.96 -43.10 -25.81
N GLY A 23 -22.65 -43.26 -25.65
CA GLY A 23 -21.81 -42.24 -25.03
C GLY A 23 -21.98 -40.91 -25.78
N PRO A 24 -21.91 -39.76 -25.11
CA PRO A 24 -22.12 -38.46 -25.75
C PRO A 24 -21.13 -38.28 -26.90
N SER A 25 -21.64 -37.89 -28.08
CA SER A 25 -20.85 -37.66 -29.29
C SER A 25 -19.72 -36.66 -29.03
N VAL A 26 -18.62 -36.79 -29.78
CA VAL A 26 -17.41 -35.96 -29.63
C VAL A 26 -17.74 -34.46 -29.72
N GLU A 27 -18.72 -34.09 -30.55
CA GLU A 27 -19.25 -32.73 -30.70
C GLU A 27 -19.88 -32.21 -29.39
N ASN A 28 -20.79 -32.99 -28.77
CA ASN A 28 -21.39 -32.65 -27.47
C ASN A 28 -20.37 -32.54 -26.33
N ARG A 29 -19.27 -33.31 -26.38
CA ARG A 29 -18.17 -33.21 -25.40
C ARG A 29 -17.32 -31.95 -25.61
N ALA A 30 -17.09 -31.56 -26.87
CA ALA A 30 -16.35 -30.34 -27.20
C ALA A 30 -17.15 -29.08 -26.84
N ASP A 31 -18.46 -29.07 -27.07
CA ASP A 31 -19.35 -27.96 -26.70
C ASP A 31 -19.49 -27.81 -25.18
N ALA A 32 -19.61 -28.93 -24.47
CA ALA A 32 -19.61 -28.94 -23.00
C ALA A 32 -18.27 -28.45 -22.43
N ALA A 33 -17.14 -28.91 -22.99
CA ALA A 33 -15.80 -28.46 -22.57
C ALA A 33 -15.58 -26.97 -22.89
N GLY A 34 -16.01 -26.49 -24.05
CA GLY A 34 -15.95 -25.08 -24.44
C GLY A 34 -16.76 -24.19 -23.51
N SER A 35 -17.97 -24.61 -23.16
CA SER A 35 -18.83 -23.88 -22.21
C SER A 35 -18.19 -23.80 -20.83
N ILE A 36 -17.62 -24.90 -20.32
CA ILE A 36 -16.92 -24.93 -19.03
C ILE A 36 -15.72 -23.98 -19.03
N ILE A 37 -14.90 -23.99 -20.08
CA ILE A 37 -13.74 -23.10 -20.20
C ILE A 37 -14.20 -21.63 -20.26
N LEU A 38 -15.26 -21.31 -20.99
CA LEU A 38 -15.80 -19.95 -21.06
C LEU A 38 -16.30 -19.46 -19.70
N PHE A 39 -17.04 -20.28 -18.95
CA PHE A 39 -17.48 -19.93 -17.60
C PHE A 39 -16.30 -19.76 -16.63
N PHE A 40 -15.26 -20.60 -16.76
CA PHE A 40 -14.04 -20.46 -15.98
C PHE A 40 -13.32 -19.14 -16.28
N ILE A 41 -13.11 -18.80 -17.55
CA ILE A 41 -12.45 -17.55 -17.95
C ILE A 41 -13.25 -16.34 -17.47
N PHE A 42 -14.58 -16.36 -17.64
CA PHE A 42 -15.44 -15.29 -17.18
C PHE A 42 -15.40 -15.14 -15.66
N GLY A 43 -15.50 -16.25 -14.92
CA GLY A 43 -15.40 -16.26 -13.46
C GLY A 43 -14.04 -15.76 -12.96
N PHE A 44 -12.94 -16.19 -13.60
CA PHE A 44 -11.59 -15.75 -13.28
C PHE A 44 -11.40 -14.25 -13.55
N ALA A 45 -11.86 -13.76 -14.70
CA ALA A 45 -11.81 -12.34 -15.04
C ALA A 45 -12.63 -11.50 -14.03
N ALA A 46 -13.85 -11.96 -13.70
CA ALA A 46 -14.68 -11.31 -12.69
C ALA A 46 -14.00 -11.28 -11.31
N PHE A 47 -13.40 -12.41 -10.88
CA PHE A 47 -12.64 -12.49 -9.64
C PHE A 47 -11.45 -11.53 -9.63
N MET A 48 -10.72 -11.42 -10.74
CA MET A 48 -9.58 -10.51 -10.86
C MET A 48 -10.03 -9.04 -10.79
N VAL A 49 -11.11 -8.66 -11.46
CA VAL A 49 -11.66 -7.30 -11.38
C VAL A 49 -12.14 -6.99 -9.96
N LEU A 50 -12.86 -7.91 -9.32
CA LEU A 50 -13.29 -7.75 -7.93
C LEU A 50 -12.08 -7.60 -6.98
N GLY A 51 -11.05 -8.43 -7.15
CA GLY A 51 -9.84 -8.40 -6.34
C GLY A 51 -8.99 -7.14 -6.53
N TRP A 52 -8.91 -6.57 -7.73
CA TRP A 52 -8.10 -5.36 -7.96
C TRP A 52 -8.85 -4.05 -7.78
N VAL A 53 -10.16 -4.02 -7.96
CA VAL A 53 -10.95 -2.78 -7.89
C VAL A 53 -11.71 -2.66 -6.57
N VAL A 54 -12.41 -3.72 -6.16
CA VAL A 54 -13.29 -3.66 -4.99
C VAL A 54 -12.50 -3.85 -3.69
N PHE A 55 -11.62 -4.86 -3.65
CA PHE A 55 -10.88 -5.19 -2.44
C PHE A 55 -10.02 -4.03 -1.89
N PRO A 56 -9.29 -3.22 -2.70
CA PRO A 56 -8.53 -2.10 -2.16
C PRO A 56 -9.42 -1.04 -1.50
N SER A 57 -10.56 -0.72 -2.11
CA SER A 57 -11.52 0.22 -1.55
C SER A 57 -12.12 -0.29 -0.23
N LEU A 58 -12.27 -1.61 -0.07
CA LEU A 58 -12.70 -2.23 1.18
C LEU A 58 -11.60 -2.29 2.24
N LEU A 59 -10.33 -2.34 1.83
CA LEU A 59 -9.18 -2.48 2.73
C LEU A 59 -8.83 -1.17 3.44
N TYR A 60 -9.14 -0.03 2.83
CA TYR A 60 -8.81 1.29 3.37
C TYR A 60 -10.05 2.01 3.90
N SER A 61 -9.85 2.81 4.94
CA SER A 61 -10.84 3.73 5.48
C SER A 61 -10.18 5.09 5.68
N GLN A 62 -11.00 6.14 5.80
CA GLN A 62 -10.53 7.51 5.90
C GLN A 62 -10.98 8.12 7.24
N LYS A 63 -10.15 9.04 7.76
CA LYS A 63 -10.44 9.90 8.91
C LYS A 63 -9.94 11.29 8.60
N GLU A 64 -10.64 12.30 9.09
CA GLU A 64 -10.13 13.67 9.04
C GLU A 64 -9.12 13.91 10.16
N GLN A 65 -8.21 14.84 9.93
CA GLN A 65 -7.33 15.33 11.01
C GLN A 65 -8.15 16.08 12.05
N PRO A 66 -7.63 16.23 13.29
CA PRO A 66 -8.34 16.93 14.36
C PRO A 66 -8.77 18.37 13.99
N PHE A 67 -7.94 19.06 13.20
CA PHE A 67 -8.23 20.33 12.54
C PHE A 67 -7.29 20.50 11.34
N ASN A 68 -7.56 21.49 10.48
CA ASN A 68 -6.74 21.78 9.32
C ASN A 68 -5.55 22.66 9.70
N PHE A 69 -4.35 22.08 9.67
CA PHE A 69 -3.12 22.85 9.81
C PHE A 69 -2.63 23.35 8.44
N ASN A 70 -2.26 24.63 8.38
CA ASN A 70 -1.75 25.27 7.17
C ASN A 70 -0.23 25.41 7.26
N HIS A 71 0.52 24.50 6.62
CA HIS A 71 1.98 24.59 6.58
C HIS A 71 2.46 25.81 5.79
N ALA A 72 1.80 26.15 4.68
CA ALA A 72 2.21 27.27 3.84
C ALA A 72 2.27 28.59 4.62
N LEU A 73 1.22 28.89 5.40
CA LEU A 73 1.16 30.07 6.27
C LEU A 73 2.28 30.05 7.33
N HIS A 74 2.49 28.92 8.01
CA HIS A 74 3.53 28.85 9.03
C HIS A 74 4.94 28.92 8.45
N MET A 75 5.16 28.47 7.21
CA MET A 75 6.44 28.60 6.53
C MET A 75 6.75 30.05 6.12
N GLU A 76 5.73 30.90 5.99
CA GLU A 76 5.89 32.34 5.72
C GLU A 76 6.09 33.15 7.01
N GLU A 77 5.36 32.80 8.07
CA GLU A 77 5.32 33.58 9.32
C GLU A 77 6.38 33.16 10.36
N VAL A 78 6.90 31.93 10.29
CA VAL A 78 7.82 31.39 11.30
C VAL A 78 9.24 31.28 10.75
N ASP A 79 10.19 31.86 11.49
CA ASP A 79 11.61 31.75 11.19
C ASP A 79 12.14 30.31 11.29
N ASN A 80 13.24 30.01 10.59
CA ASN A 80 13.91 28.69 10.53
C ASN A 80 13.11 27.57 9.84
N GLY A 81 12.02 27.90 9.15
CA GLY A 81 11.29 26.98 8.27
C GLY A 81 10.87 25.70 8.98
N CYS A 82 11.10 24.54 8.36
CA CYS A 82 10.70 23.23 8.90
C CYS A 82 11.24 22.96 10.31
N GLN A 83 12.44 23.46 10.64
CA GLN A 83 13.12 23.16 11.89
C GLN A 83 12.56 23.91 13.09
N SER A 84 11.72 24.93 12.87
CA SER A 84 11.01 25.60 13.97
C SER A 84 10.16 24.62 14.80
N CYS A 85 9.47 23.72 14.10
CA CYS A 85 8.55 22.74 14.69
C CYS A 85 9.12 21.31 14.65
N HIS A 86 9.87 20.97 13.59
CA HIS A 86 10.44 19.64 13.35
C HIS A 86 11.95 19.65 13.47
N PHE A 87 12.46 19.53 14.69
CA PHE A 87 13.87 19.69 15.00
C PHE A 87 14.53 18.40 15.49
N PHE A 88 15.86 18.41 15.46
CA PHE A 88 16.69 17.44 16.15
C PHE A 88 17.00 17.95 17.56
N ARG A 89 16.86 17.07 18.55
CA ARG A 89 17.33 17.33 19.91
C ARG A 89 18.85 17.18 19.98
N GLU A 90 19.45 17.64 21.07
CA GLU A 90 20.91 17.59 21.30
C GLU A 90 21.48 16.17 21.23
N ASP A 91 20.68 15.16 21.57
CA ASP A 91 21.04 13.74 21.49
C ASP A 91 20.93 13.14 20.07
N GLY A 92 20.55 13.94 19.07
CA GLY A 92 20.33 13.51 17.70
C GLY A 92 18.97 12.85 17.44
N SER A 93 18.09 12.73 18.45
CA SER A 93 16.72 12.26 18.23
C SER A 93 15.88 13.31 17.51
N PHE A 94 14.99 12.86 16.61
CA PHE A 94 14.08 13.77 15.90
C PHE A 94 12.79 14.01 16.71
N SER A 95 12.26 15.23 16.68
CA SER A 95 11.06 15.58 17.45
C SER A 95 9.81 14.87 16.93
N GLY A 96 9.73 14.64 15.63
CA GLY A 96 8.57 14.04 14.97
C GLY A 96 7.45 15.07 14.77
N ILE A 97 6.19 14.65 14.94
CA ILE A 97 5.06 15.57 14.95
C ILE A 97 5.18 16.49 16.18
N PRO A 98 5.04 17.82 16.04
CA PRO A 98 5.22 18.76 17.14
C PRO A 98 4.24 18.48 18.27
N LYS A 99 4.71 18.63 19.50
CA LYS A 99 3.85 18.57 20.69
C LYS A 99 3.13 19.89 20.90
N LEU A 100 2.10 19.89 21.75
CA LEU A 100 1.35 21.09 22.11
C LEU A 100 2.27 22.25 22.55
N ALA A 101 3.34 21.95 23.28
CA ALA A 101 4.32 22.95 23.74
C ALA A 101 4.97 23.78 22.62
N GLN A 102 5.16 23.19 21.42
CA GLN A 102 5.69 23.91 20.26
C GLN A 102 4.65 24.88 19.67
N CYS A 103 3.37 24.55 19.79
CA CYS A 103 2.28 25.38 19.30
C CYS A 103 2.00 26.54 20.28
N THR A 104 2.00 26.25 21.59
CA THR A 104 1.71 27.24 22.64
C THR A 104 2.84 28.24 22.86
N SER A 105 4.00 28.10 22.21
CA SER A 105 5.01 29.17 22.25
C SER A 105 4.53 30.45 21.56
N CYS A 106 3.61 30.31 20.60
CA CYS A 106 2.98 31.44 19.90
C CYS A 106 1.47 31.48 20.16
N HIS A 107 0.80 30.32 20.20
CA HIS A 107 -0.65 30.19 20.36
C HIS A 107 -1.07 29.86 21.82
N ASP A 108 -0.42 30.46 22.82
CA ASP A 108 -0.93 30.40 24.22
C ASP A 108 -2.31 31.10 24.32
N GLU A 109 -2.51 32.08 23.44
CA GLU A 109 -3.79 32.69 23.12
C GLU A 109 -4.01 32.64 21.59
N MET A 110 -5.21 32.98 21.12
CA MET A 110 -5.44 33.12 19.68
C MET A 110 -4.66 34.31 19.13
N VAL A 111 -3.83 34.07 18.12
CA VAL A 111 -3.02 35.07 17.42
C VAL A 111 -3.69 35.51 16.12
N GLY A 112 -4.42 34.59 15.48
CA GLY A 112 -5.22 34.84 14.28
C GLY A 112 -6.74 34.84 14.55
N GLN A 113 -7.50 34.68 13.47
CA GLN A 113 -8.98 34.73 13.48
C GLN A 113 -9.62 33.53 12.75
N SER A 114 -8.85 32.47 12.48
CA SER A 114 -9.38 31.31 11.75
C SER A 114 -10.25 30.44 12.66
N ALA A 115 -11.23 29.75 12.06
CA ALA A 115 -12.07 28.81 12.78
C ALA A 115 -11.25 27.60 13.27
N GLU A 116 -10.24 27.22 12.50
CA GLU A 116 -9.30 26.13 12.80
C GLU A 116 -8.47 26.44 14.04
N GLU A 117 -7.97 27.66 14.18
CA GLU A 117 -7.23 28.10 15.37
C GLU A 117 -8.14 28.18 16.59
N ALA A 118 -9.37 28.69 16.43
CA ALA A 118 -10.34 28.74 17.51
C ALA A 118 -10.65 27.34 18.07
N GLU A 119 -10.85 26.34 17.17
CA GLU A 119 -11.01 24.94 17.57
C GLU A 119 -9.75 24.41 18.25
N PHE A 120 -8.57 24.69 17.71
CA PHE A 120 -7.29 24.26 18.29
C PHE A 120 -7.13 24.77 19.73
N VAL A 121 -7.30 26.07 19.96
CA VAL A 121 -7.12 26.70 21.27
C VAL A 121 -8.16 26.18 22.27
N ALA A 122 -9.44 26.13 21.88
CA ALA A 122 -10.52 25.71 22.76
C ALA A 122 -10.46 24.21 23.13
N SER A 123 -10.05 23.35 22.19
CA SER A 123 -10.05 21.91 22.39
C SER A 123 -8.73 21.35 22.95
N TYR A 124 -7.60 22.01 22.72
CA TYR A 124 -6.28 21.47 23.07
C TYR A 124 -5.46 22.37 23.99
N VAL A 125 -5.35 23.67 23.70
CA VAL A 125 -4.55 24.61 24.50
C VAL A 125 -5.16 24.80 25.89
N TRP A 126 -6.40 25.28 25.99
CA TRP A 126 -7.05 25.55 27.29
C TRP A 126 -7.28 24.29 28.13
N LYS A 127 -7.40 23.13 27.48
CA LYS A 127 -7.56 21.84 28.14
C LYS A 127 -6.23 21.16 28.45
N ASN A 128 -5.11 21.78 28.07
CA ASN A 128 -3.76 21.26 28.18
C ASN A 128 -3.66 19.79 27.71
N ARG A 129 -4.19 19.52 26.51
CA ARG A 129 -4.30 18.18 25.93
C ARG A 129 -3.58 18.14 24.60
N GLU A 130 -2.74 17.13 24.42
CA GLU A 130 -2.05 16.87 23.15
C GLU A 130 -3.03 16.63 21.99
N VAL A 131 -2.68 17.18 20.82
CA VAL A 131 -3.43 16.97 19.59
C VAL A 131 -3.21 15.53 19.09
N PRO A 132 -4.28 14.73 18.92
CA PRO A 132 -4.17 13.35 18.49
C PRO A 132 -3.98 13.24 16.97
N TRP A 133 -2.87 13.77 16.45
CA TRP A 133 -2.56 13.76 15.03
C TRP A 133 -2.48 12.35 14.45
N PHE A 134 -3.03 12.16 13.25
CA PHE A 134 -2.81 10.94 12.48
C PHE A 134 -1.56 11.08 11.62
N SER A 135 -0.55 10.23 11.87
CA SER A 135 0.72 10.28 11.14
C SER A 135 0.64 9.56 9.79
N TYR A 136 0.84 10.32 8.70
CA TYR A 136 0.91 9.78 7.34
C TYR A 136 2.09 8.83 7.11
N ALA A 137 3.24 9.12 7.74
CA ALA A 137 4.52 8.47 7.43
C ALA A 137 5.00 7.49 8.51
N ARG A 138 4.13 7.13 9.47
CA ARG A 138 4.48 6.18 10.54
C ARG A 138 4.85 4.81 9.95
N GLN A 139 6.11 4.42 10.13
CA GLN A 139 6.62 3.11 9.73
C GLN A 139 6.09 1.98 10.63
N PRO A 140 6.09 0.73 10.14
CA PRO A 140 5.74 -0.44 10.96
C PRO A 140 6.64 -0.58 12.18
N ASP A 141 6.10 -1.15 13.26
CA ASP A 141 6.82 -1.22 14.54
C ASP A 141 8.07 -2.11 14.49
N CYS A 142 8.14 -3.04 13.53
CA CYS A 142 9.32 -3.86 13.27
C CYS A 142 10.39 -3.16 12.41
N VAL A 143 10.24 -1.86 12.12
CA VAL A 143 11.17 -1.07 11.31
C VAL A 143 11.78 0.06 12.15
N PHE A 144 13.10 0.10 12.17
CA PHE A 144 13.89 1.21 12.68
C PHE A 144 14.27 2.15 11.53
N PHE A 145 13.93 3.43 11.70
CA PHE A 145 14.30 4.51 10.79
C PHE A 145 14.88 5.68 11.58
N SER A 146 16.06 6.16 11.18
CA SER A 146 16.75 7.28 11.83
C SER A 146 16.73 8.52 10.94
N HIS A 147 15.97 9.56 11.31
CA HIS A 147 16.03 10.85 10.63
C HIS A 147 17.43 11.47 10.68
N ALA A 148 18.19 11.26 11.76
CA ALA A 148 19.54 11.83 11.88
C ALA A 148 20.51 11.24 10.86
N ALA A 149 20.40 9.94 10.57
CA ALA A 149 21.22 9.30 9.54
C ALA A 149 20.96 9.89 8.14
N HIS A 150 19.69 10.20 7.83
CA HIS A 150 19.31 10.67 6.50
C HIS A 150 19.47 12.19 6.35
N VAL A 151 19.07 12.98 7.34
CA VAL A 151 19.09 14.45 7.24
C VAL A 151 20.44 15.02 7.72
N LEU A 152 20.95 14.60 8.86
CA LEU A 152 22.19 15.19 9.41
C LEU A 152 23.44 14.60 8.77
N ALA A 153 23.53 13.27 8.68
CA ALA A 153 24.72 12.61 8.14
C ALA A 153 24.73 12.59 6.60
N ALA A 154 23.62 12.18 5.97
CA ALA A 154 23.52 12.11 4.51
C ALA A 154 23.07 13.43 3.84
N ARG A 155 22.73 14.47 4.61
CA ARG A 155 22.33 15.80 4.12
C ARG A 155 21.18 15.76 3.11
N MET A 156 20.21 14.87 3.34
CA MET A 156 19.03 14.75 2.49
C MET A 156 17.98 15.79 2.84
N ASP A 157 17.32 16.33 1.82
CA ASP A 157 16.21 17.25 1.99
C ASP A 157 14.94 16.53 2.44
N CYS A 158 14.13 17.19 3.28
CA CYS A 158 12.87 16.63 3.80
C CYS A 158 11.91 16.23 2.67
N VAL A 159 11.88 17.06 1.61
CA VAL A 159 10.99 16.89 0.44
C VAL A 159 11.27 15.63 -0.35
N THR A 160 12.48 15.07 -0.25
CA THR A 160 12.80 13.78 -0.90
C THR A 160 11.86 12.66 -0.42
N CYS A 161 11.45 12.69 0.84
CA CYS A 161 10.60 11.66 1.44
C CYS A 161 9.17 12.12 1.75
N HIS A 162 8.97 13.41 2.01
CA HIS A 162 7.67 13.95 2.42
C HIS A 162 6.96 14.77 1.34
N GLY A 163 7.61 14.99 0.18
CA GLY A 163 7.11 15.88 -0.87
C GLY A 163 7.00 17.32 -0.38
N ASP A 164 6.22 18.13 -1.10
CA ASP A 164 6.05 19.56 -0.83
C ASP A 164 5.04 19.84 0.30
N ILE A 165 5.16 19.14 1.43
CA ILE A 165 4.25 19.35 2.56
C ILE A 165 4.30 20.79 3.10
N GLY A 166 5.44 21.47 2.94
CA GLY A 166 5.62 22.86 3.36
C GLY A 166 4.72 23.86 2.62
N THR A 167 4.17 23.51 1.45
CA THR A 167 3.23 24.36 0.71
C THR A 167 1.78 23.95 0.91
N SER A 168 1.50 23.03 1.83
CA SER A 168 0.13 22.57 2.08
C SER A 168 -0.67 23.59 2.90
N GLU A 169 -1.82 23.99 2.37
CA GLU A 169 -2.72 24.94 3.04
C GLU A 169 -3.72 24.26 3.98
N SER A 170 -3.94 22.95 3.80
CA SER A 170 -4.87 22.16 4.60
C SER A 170 -4.39 20.72 4.76
N ALA A 171 -4.94 20.04 5.75
CA ALA A 171 -4.64 18.64 5.97
C ALA A 171 -5.49 17.77 5.06
N ARG A 172 -4.84 16.82 4.35
CA ARG A 172 -5.55 15.85 3.53
C ARG A 172 -6.23 14.77 4.40
N PRO A 173 -7.29 14.09 3.90
CA PRO A 173 -7.87 12.97 4.61
C PRO A 173 -6.81 11.89 4.92
N TYR A 174 -6.80 11.42 6.16
CA TYR A 174 -5.94 10.33 6.61
C TYR A 174 -6.54 8.98 6.21
N GLU A 175 -5.88 8.30 5.30
CA GLU A 175 -6.31 6.99 4.82
C GLU A 175 -5.48 5.91 5.50
N TYR A 176 -6.13 4.88 6.05
CA TYR A 176 -5.44 3.82 6.77
C TYR A 176 -6.00 2.44 6.42
N ASN A 177 -5.14 1.44 6.52
CA ASN A 177 -5.51 0.06 6.32
C ASN A 177 -6.34 -0.43 7.52
N ARG A 178 -7.52 -0.99 7.27
CA ARG A 178 -8.45 -1.44 8.33
C ARG A 178 -7.94 -2.62 9.15
N ILE A 179 -6.98 -3.38 8.62
CA ILE A 179 -6.39 -4.56 9.27
C ILE A 179 -5.17 -4.14 10.08
N THR A 180 -4.22 -3.44 9.45
CA THR A 180 -2.93 -3.12 10.08
C THR A 180 -2.93 -1.78 10.83
N GLY A 181 -3.88 -0.89 10.55
CA GLY A 181 -3.95 0.45 11.13
C GLY A 181 -2.94 1.45 10.54
N TYR A 182 -2.00 1.02 9.71
CA TYR A 182 -1.01 1.91 9.11
C TYR A 182 -1.58 2.75 7.97
N SER A 183 -0.99 3.92 7.78
CA SER A 183 -1.35 4.85 6.71
C SER A 183 -1.25 4.20 5.33
N ARG A 184 -2.13 4.58 4.40
CA ARG A 184 -2.02 4.21 2.99
C ARG A 184 -0.75 4.77 2.36
N ASP A 185 -0.23 5.87 2.89
CA ASP A 185 0.90 6.58 2.28
C ASP A 185 2.23 5.85 2.40
N ILE A 186 2.41 4.97 3.39
CA ILE A 186 3.64 4.15 3.42
C ILE A 186 3.59 3.01 2.40
N TRP A 187 2.38 2.59 1.98
CA TRP A 187 2.16 1.51 1.01
C TRP A 187 1.97 2.00 -0.43
N GLY A 188 1.55 3.24 -0.60
CA GLY A 188 1.19 3.83 -1.88
C GLY A 188 -0.24 3.52 -2.31
N LYS A 189 -0.80 4.42 -3.13
CA LYS A 189 -2.19 4.34 -3.61
C LYS A 189 -2.37 3.34 -4.76
N ASN A 190 -1.28 3.02 -5.47
CA ASN A 190 -1.30 2.12 -6.61
C ASN A 190 -1.03 0.67 -6.17
N ILE A 191 -2.02 -0.21 -6.35
CA ILE A 191 -1.92 -1.64 -6.00
C ILE A 191 -0.88 -2.40 -6.84
N ALA A 192 -0.67 -2.01 -8.10
CA ALA A 192 0.38 -2.57 -8.94
C ALA A 192 1.78 -2.12 -8.50
N GLY A 193 1.88 -1.25 -7.49
CA GLY A 193 3.15 -0.82 -6.92
C GLY A 193 3.93 0.13 -7.83
N ILE A 194 3.25 0.84 -8.72
CA ILE A 194 3.88 1.89 -9.53
C ILE A 194 3.93 3.17 -8.70
N LYS A 195 5.11 3.79 -8.63
CA LYS A 195 5.34 5.13 -8.04
C LYS A 195 5.84 6.07 -9.12
N GLN A 196 5.54 7.36 -8.98
CA GLN A 196 6.05 8.44 -9.82
C GLN A 196 7.11 9.25 -9.06
N ASN A 197 6.88 9.48 -7.76
CA ASN A 197 7.75 10.25 -6.89
C ASN A 197 8.33 9.37 -5.77
N THR A 198 9.40 9.85 -5.15
CA THR A 198 10.06 9.18 -4.02
C THR A 198 9.20 9.18 -2.75
N TRP A 199 8.28 10.13 -2.60
CA TRP A 199 7.37 10.28 -1.45
C TRP A 199 6.01 9.59 -1.64
N ASP A 200 5.76 8.95 -2.80
CA ASP A 200 4.46 8.27 -3.04
C ASP A 200 4.26 7.07 -2.12
N ARG A 201 5.36 6.50 -1.61
CA ARG A 201 5.40 5.40 -0.65
C ARG A 201 6.77 5.23 -0.02
N MET A 202 6.80 4.49 1.09
CA MET A 202 8.03 4.24 1.84
C MET A 202 8.12 2.76 2.23
N LYS A 203 8.08 1.85 1.26
CA LYS A 203 8.25 0.41 1.52
C LYS A 203 9.71 0.05 1.67
N MET A 204 9.98 -1.12 2.25
CA MET A 204 11.31 -1.71 2.30
C MET A 204 12.02 -1.72 0.93
N SER A 205 11.30 -2.03 -0.15
CA SER A 205 11.86 -2.00 -1.51
C SER A 205 12.30 -0.60 -1.95
N ASP A 206 11.59 0.45 -1.52
CA ASP A 206 11.95 1.83 -1.85
C ASP A 206 13.20 2.27 -1.07
N CYS A 207 13.30 1.89 0.21
CA CYS A 207 14.50 2.11 1.01
C CYS A 207 15.71 1.37 0.41
N ALA A 208 15.55 0.08 0.07
CA ALA A 208 16.62 -0.73 -0.50
C ALA A 208 17.09 -0.19 -1.86
N GLU A 209 16.15 0.19 -2.74
CA GLU A 209 16.45 0.82 -4.03
C GLU A 209 17.22 2.13 -3.85
N CYS A 210 16.76 3.01 -2.93
CA CYS A 210 17.45 4.27 -2.65
C CYS A 210 18.86 4.02 -2.10
N HIS A 211 19.03 3.15 -1.11
CA HIS A 211 20.33 2.84 -0.53
C HIS A 211 21.30 2.24 -1.56
N LYS A 212 20.80 1.39 -2.46
CA LYS A 212 21.58 0.84 -3.56
C LYS A 212 22.04 1.95 -4.51
N ASN A 213 21.14 2.85 -4.90
CA ASN A 213 21.44 3.92 -5.87
C ASN A 213 22.35 5.00 -5.29
N SER A 214 22.25 5.30 -3.99
CA SER A 214 23.08 6.28 -3.30
C SER A 214 24.46 5.75 -2.89
N GLY A 215 24.78 4.48 -3.16
CA GLY A 215 26.01 3.86 -2.66
C GLY A 215 26.02 3.65 -1.14
N ALA A 216 24.88 3.81 -0.46
CA ALA A 216 24.72 3.52 0.96
C ALA A 216 24.50 2.02 1.25
N GLY A 217 24.41 1.18 0.21
CA GLY A 217 24.30 -0.28 0.31
C GLY A 217 25.52 -1.00 0.93
N HIS A 218 26.60 -0.26 1.22
CA HIS A 218 27.79 -0.78 1.91
C HIS A 218 27.60 -0.97 3.42
N ILE A 219 26.46 -0.54 3.99
CA ILE A 219 26.01 -0.98 5.33
C ILE A 219 25.30 -2.35 5.21
N SER A 220 25.73 -3.20 4.26
CA SER A 220 25.37 -4.61 4.22
C SER A 220 26.20 -5.35 5.27
N SER A 221 25.72 -6.50 5.75
CA SER A 221 26.55 -7.33 6.61
C SER A 221 27.84 -7.65 5.85
N VAL A 222 29.00 -7.37 6.46
CA VAL A 222 30.33 -7.60 5.88
C VAL A 222 30.50 -9.04 5.37
N GLN A 223 29.65 -9.97 5.85
CA GLN A 223 29.68 -11.39 5.52
C GLN A 223 28.74 -11.82 4.40
N THR A 224 27.64 -11.10 4.10
CA THR A 224 26.60 -11.62 3.19
C THR A 224 26.37 -10.80 1.93
N GLY A 225 26.79 -9.52 1.88
CA GLY A 225 26.59 -8.65 0.71
C GLY A 225 25.13 -8.54 0.23
N ARG A 226 24.17 -9.00 1.05
CA ARG A 226 22.73 -8.90 0.83
C ARG A 226 22.20 -7.81 1.73
N ASP A 227 21.31 -6.99 1.16
CA ASP A 227 20.58 -5.90 1.81
C ASP A 227 20.29 -6.25 3.27
N ALA A 228 20.96 -5.58 4.20
CA ALA A 228 20.99 -6.03 5.59
C ALA A 228 19.63 -5.81 6.23
N CYS A 229 18.73 -6.79 6.11
CA CYS A 229 17.39 -6.74 6.68
C CYS A 229 17.44 -6.36 8.17
N PHE A 230 18.44 -6.88 8.91
CA PHE A 230 18.66 -6.61 10.33
C PHE A 230 19.15 -5.19 10.68
N VAL A 231 19.56 -4.39 9.69
CA VAL A 231 19.90 -2.98 9.92
C VAL A 231 18.62 -2.17 10.15
N CYS A 232 17.55 -2.53 9.43
CA CYS A 232 16.28 -1.84 9.51
C CYS A 232 15.25 -2.59 10.36
N HIS A 233 15.34 -3.92 10.46
CA HIS A 233 14.39 -4.73 11.23
C HIS A 233 15.00 -5.22 12.54
N LYS A 234 14.27 -4.98 13.63
CA LYS A 234 14.59 -5.45 14.98
C LYS A 234 13.48 -6.32 15.51
#